data_AF-A0A9E0KA29-F1
#
_entry.id   AF-A0A9E0KA29-F1
#
_cell.length_a   1.000
_cell.length_b   1.000
_cell.length_c   1.000
_cell.angle_alpha   90.00
_cell.angle_beta   90.00
_cell.angle_gamma   90.00
#
_symmetry.space_group_name_H-M   'P 1'
#
loop_
_entity.id
_entity.type
_entity.pdbx_description
1 polymer ?
#
loop_
_entity_poly.entity_id
_entity_poly.type
_entity_poly.pdbx_seq_one_letter_code
_entity_poly.pdbx_strand_id
1 'polypeptide(L)'
;MAIVQDFTYNFGGFGGYPSRCHIRVLDEPDKPLVVICSQLAKNPGTSVTNATEMIAQSVQDYLSRDNLSLSAAIQQYIKTSKLTKILGDLVVRLKDSKNLTVFTLESIKLALEYRELHSSRSNKIAEMFWVEHYDASIGLSPKCEYLEISFDPGTWTPNWECTTPTALSNKTGYPIAEFQIPAAVINQP
;
A
#
# COMPACT_ATOMS: atom_id res chain seq x y z
N MET A 1 7.91 -12.02 -6.43
CA MET A 1 6.62 -12.35 -5.78
C MET A 1 5.92 -11.03 -5.55
N ALA A 2 4.72 -10.87 -6.12
CA ALA A 2 3.98 -9.61 -6.06
C ALA A 2 3.28 -9.40 -4.71
N ILE A 3 2.81 -10.49 -4.09
CA ILE A 3 2.19 -10.45 -2.76
C ILE A 3 3.26 -10.15 -1.72
N VAL A 4 3.11 -9.02 -1.05
CA VAL A 4 3.98 -8.61 0.07
C VAL A 4 3.31 -8.81 1.42
N GLN A 5 1.98 -8.76 1.49
CA GLN A 5 1.21 -9.01 2.70
C GLN A 5 -0.11 -9.72 2.37
N ASP A 6 -0.51 -10.66 3.23
CA ASP A 6 -1.71 -11.48 3.08
C ASP A 6 -2.20 -11.90 4.48
N PHE A 7 -3.28 -11.30 4.98
CA PHE A 7 -3.70 -11.46 6.38
C PHE A 7 -5.19 -11.19 6.62
N THR A 8 -5.69 -11.66 7.76
CA THR A 8 -7.03 -11.31 8.27
C THR A 8 -6.97 -10.00 9.04
N TYR A 9 -7.79 -9.03 8.64
CA TYR A 9 -7.90 -7.74 9.30
C TYR A 9 -9.16 -7.68 10.16
N ASN A 10 -8.99 -7.39 11.45
CA ASN A 10 -10.09 -7.22 12.40
C ASN A 10 -10.37 -5.72 12.58
N PHE A 11 -11.63 -5.32 12.56
CA PHE A 11 -12.06 -3.94 12.71
C PHE A 11 -13.36 -3.82 13.53
N GLY A 12 -13.58 -2.64 14.09
CA GLY A 12 -14.84 -2.30 14.74
C GLY A 12 -15.88 -1.94 13.68
N GLY A 13 -16.81 -2.85 13.41
CA GLY A 13 -17.91 -2.61 12.49
C GLY A 13 -18.94 -1.60 13.02
N PHE A 14 -20.00 -1.36 12.26
CA PHE A 14 -21.07 -0.45 12.69
C PHE A 14 -21.68 -0.91 14.01
N GLY A 15 -21.95 0.05 14.90
CA GLY A 15 -22.45 -0.22 16.25
C GLY A 15 -21.42 -0.90 17.17
N GLY A 16 -20.13 -0.95 16.79
CA GLY A 16 -19.07 -1.58 17.58
C GLY A 16 -19.01 -3.10 17.43
N TYR A 17 -19.71 -3.67 16.44
CA TYR A 17 -19.73 -5.11 16.25
C TYR A 17 -18.36 -5.61 15.77
N PRO A 18 -17.74 -6.61 16.45
CA PRO A 18 -16.48 -7.18 16.00
C PRO A 18 -16.63 -7.73 14.58
N SER A 19 -15.82 -7.20 13.67
CA SER A 19 -15.91 -7.48 12.24
C SER A 19 -14.54 -7.81 11.69
N ARG A 20 -14.52 -8.52 10.56
CA ARG A 20 -13.27 -8.96 9.96
C ARG A 20 -13.39 -9.18 8.46
N CYS A 21 -12.29 -8.91 7.78
CA CYS A 21 -12.11 -9.15 6.36
C CYS A 21 -10.72 -9.74 6.11
N HIS A 22 -10.46 -10.12 4.87
CA HIS A 22 -9.12 -10.50 4.43
C HIS A 22 -8.52 -9.37 3.60
N ILE A 23 -7.23 -9.09 3.81
CA ILE A 23 -6.46 -8.08 3.08
C ILE A 23 -5.28 -8.76 2.41
N ARG A 24 -5.13 -8.52 1.10
CA ARG A 24 -3.93 -8.85 0.33
C ARG A 24 -3.36 -7.59 -0.30
N VAL A 25 -2.04 -7.43 -0.20
CA VAL A 25 -1.31 -6.28 -0.75
C VAL A 25 -0.35 -6.76 -1.82
N LEU A 26 -0.49 -6.22 -3.03
CA LEU A 26 0.42 -6.45 -4.17
C LEU A 26 1.27 -5.20 -4.39
N ASP A 27 2.59 -5.39 -4.43
CA ASP A 27 3.52 -4.27 -4.44
C ASP A 27 4.82 -4.62 -5.17
N GLU A 28 4.85 -4.37 -6.48
CA GLU A 28 6.06 -4.42 -7.30
C GLU A 28 6.51 -3.02 -7.72
N PRO A 29 7.82 -2.71 -7.77
CA PRO A 29 8.32 -1.35 -8.01
C PRO A 29 7.69 -0.63 -9.21
N ASP A 30 7.51 -1.32 -10.32
CA ASP A 30 7.05 -0.75 -11.60
C ASP A 30 5.54 -0.90 -11.84
N LYS A 31 4.78 -1.31 -10.83
CA LYS A 31 3.32 -1.52 -10.89
C LYS A 31 2.60 -0.73 -9.82
N PRO A 32 1.32 -0.36 -9.99
CA PRO A 32 0.55 0.27 -8.93
C PRO A 32 0.51 -0.61 -7.67
N LEU A 33 0.39 0.02 -6.51
CA LEU A 33 0.09 -0.69 -5.26
C LEU A 33 -1.37 -1.11 -5.31
N VAL A 34 -1.65 -2.39 -5.17
CA VAL A 34 -3.02 -2.92 -5.19
C VAL A 34 -3.34 -3.50 -3.82
N VAL A 35 -4.50 -3.13 -3.27
CA VAL A 35 -5.05 -3.72 -2.05
C VAL A 35 -6.35 -4.43 -2.39
N ILE A 36 -6.42 -5.71 -2.08
CA ILE A 36 -7.61 -6.55 -2.25
C ILE A 36 -8.22 -6.79 -0.88
N CYS A 37 -9.43 -6.28 -0.67
CA CYS A 37 -10.24 -6.46 0.53
C CYS A 37 -11.33 -7.50 0.27
N SER A 38 -11.21 -8.68 0.87
CA SER A 38 -12.14 -9.78 0.68
C SER A 38 -13.11 -9.94 1.83
N GLN A 39 -14.40 -10.10 1.49
CA GLN A 39 -15.44 -10.48 2.42
C GLN A 39 -15.25 -11.94 2.87
N LEU A 40 -15.19 -12.20 4.18
CA LEU A 40 -15.15 -13.56 4.71
C LEU A 40 -16.55 -14.20 4.75
N ALA A 41 -16.61 -15.52 4.53
CA ALA A 41 -17.87 -16.26 4.51
C ALA A 41 -18.52 -16.41 5.89
N LYS A 42 -17.69 -16.61 6.91
CA LYS A 42 -18.15 -16.98 8.25
C LYS A 42 -17.88 -15.84 9.23
N ASN A 43 -18.92 -15.48 9.99
CA ASN A 43 -18.86 -14.48 11.05
C ASN A 43 -18.11 -13.19 10.65
N PRO A 44 -18.42 -12.58 9.50
CA PRO A 44 -17.66 -11.39 9.08
C PRO A 44 -18.01 -10.12 9.88
N GLY A 45 -19.16 -10.12 10.55
CA GLY A 45 -19.70 -8.92 11.19
C GLY A 45 -20.26 -7.95 10.14
N THR A 46 -19.75 -6.72 10.13
CA THR A 46 -20.09 -5.69 9.14
C THR A 46 -19.52 -6.04 7.76
N SER A 47 -20.30 -5.82 6.70
CA SER A 47 -19.83 -6.05 5.34
C SER A 47 -18.68 -5.11 4.96
N VAL A 48 -17.76 -5.61 4.14
CA VAL A 48 -16.64 -4.80 3.62
C VAL A 48 -17.14 -3.61 2.82
N THR A 49 -18.25 -3.75 2.07
CA THR A 49 -18.87 -2.64 1.34
C THR A 49 -19.25 -1.49 2.27
N ASN A 50 -19.92 -1.80 3.39
CA ASN A 50 -20.41 -0.77 4.28
C ASN A 50 -19.25 -0.12 5.06
N ALA A 51 -18.20 -0.88 5.36
CA ALA A 51 -17.04 -0.39 6.09
C ALA A 51 -15.88 0.04 5.19
N THR A 52 -16.09 0.14 3.87
CA THR A 52 -14.97 0.22 2.91
C THR A 52 -14.09 1.43 3.14
N GLU A 53 -14.69 2.58 3.43
CA GLU A 53 -14.00 3.84 3.72
C GLU A 53 -13.10 3.70 4.94
N MET A 54 -13.63 3.14 6.03
CA MET A 54 -12.92 2.95 7.28
C MET A 54 -11.77 1.95 7.13
N ILE A 55 -12.01 0.84 6.43
CA ILE A 55 -10.99 -0.19 6.20
C ILE A 55 -9.89 0.39 5.31
N ALA A 56 -10.25 1.05 4.21
CA ALA A 56 -9.29 1.63 3.27
C ALA A 56 -8.42 2.71 3.91
N GLN A 57 -9.02 3.65 4.66
CA GLN A 57 -8.26 4.66 5.42
C GLN A 57 -7.31 4.00 6.42
N SER A 58 -7.78 3.00 7.17
CA SER A 58 -6.94 2.34 8.16
C SER A 58 -5.78 1.55 7.54
N VAL A 59 -5.99 0.94 6.38
CA VAL A 59 -4.92 0.24 5.64
C VAL A 59 -3.93 1.26 5.07
N GLN A 60 -4.41 2.38 4.52
CA GLN A 60 -3.54 3.45 4.02
C GLN A 60 -2.67 4.04 5.15
N ASP A 61 -3.26 4.28 6.32
CA ASP A 61 -2.54 4.73 7.52
C ASP A 61 -1.48 3.71 7.96
N TYR A 62 -1.83 2.42 7.97
CA TYR A 62 -0.90 1.34 8.30
C TYR A 62 0.30 1.31 7.34
N LEU A 63 0.05 1.33 6.02
CA LEU A 63 1.09 1.35 5.00
C LEU A 63 1.96 2.63 5.08
N SER A 64 1.36 3.74 5.48
CA SER A 64 2.06 5.02 5.68
C SER A 64 2.94 5.02 6.92
N ARG A 65 2.53 4.33 8.01
CA ARG A 65 3.35 4.21 9.24
C ARG A 65 4.60 3.38 9.03
N ASP A 66 4.51 2.29 8.28
CA ASP A 66 5.70 1.52 7.89
C ASP A 66 6.69 2.39 7.11
N ASN A 67 6.18 3.24 6.20
CA ASN A 67 6.99 4.23 5.50
C ASN A 67 7.63 5.24 6.46
N LEU A 68 6.89 5.72 7.47
CA LEU A 68 7.41 6.63 8.50
C LEU A 68 8.52 5.98 9.34
N SER A 69 8.46 4.67 9.62
CA SER A 69 9.49 3.95 10.39
C SER A 69 10.84 3.89 9.66
N LEU A 70 10.80 3.60 8.35
CA LEU A 70 11.96 3.68 7.46
C LEU A 70 12.48 5.12 7.41
N SER A 71 11.57 6.08 7.38
CA SER A 71 11.90 7.50 7.39
C SER A 71 12.59 7.97 8.65
N ALA A 72 12.12 7.49 9.80
CA ALA A 72 12.69 7.80 11.08
C ALA A 72 14.07 7.13 11.24
N ALA A 73 14.22 5.88 10.80
CA ALA A 73 15.51 5.18 10.80
C ALA A 73 16.55 5.91 9.94
N ILE A 74 16.16 6.42 8.77
CA ILE A 74 17.04 7.14 7.86
C ILE A 74 17.27 8.58 8.32
N GLN A 75 16.26 9.28 8.83
CA GLN A 75 16.44 10.58 9.49
C GLN A 75 17.39 10.46 10.68
N GLN A 76 17.31 9.38 11.45
CA GLN A 76 18.22 9.10 12.54
C GLN A 76 19.64 8.89 12.00
N TYR A 77 19.82 8.08 10.96
CA TYR A 77 21.10 7.91 10.26
C TYR A 77 21.67 9.25 9.73
N ILE A 78 20.83 10.10 9.12
CA ILE A 78 21.19 11.42 8.62
C ILE A 78 21.55 12.38 9.77
N LYS A 79 20.78 12.37 10.87
CA LYS A 79 21.02 13.19 12.07
C LYS A 79 22.31 12.79 12.78
N THR A 80 22.56 11.49 12.95
CA THR A 80 23.82 10.98 13.51
C THR A 80 24.99 11.29 12.58
N SER A 81 24.77 11.34 11.27
CA SER A 81 25.81 11.61 10.27
C SER A 81 25.93 13.09 9.87
N LYS A 82 25.17 14.02 10.47
CA LYS A 82 25.14 15.49 10.16
C LYS A 82 25.35 15.85 8.69
N LEU A 83 24.53 15.27 7.83
CA LEU A 83 24.59 15.40 6.36
C LEU A 83 24.55 16.86 5.87
N THR A 84 23.86 17.76 6.57
CA THR A 84 23.78 19.19 6.22
C THR A 84 25.08 19.96 6.47
N LYS A 85 25.82 19.59 7.53
CA LYS A 85 27.15 20.16 7.81
C LYS A 85 28.19 19.57 6.85
N ILE A 86 28.06 18.28 6.53
CA ILE A 86 28.85 17.59 5.51
C ILE A 86 28.62 18.21 4.13
N LEU A 87 27.37 18.50 3.73
CA LEU A 87 27.03 19.17 2.46
C LEU A 87 27.65 20.57 2.36
N GLY A 88 27.61 21.35 3.45
CA GLY A 88 28.27 22.66 3.52
C GLY A 88 29.79 22.56 3.38
N ASP A 89 30.42 21.66 4.14
CA ASP A 89 31.87 21.40 4.06
C ASP A 89 32.27 20.79 2.70
N LEU A 90 31.37 20.07 2.04
CA LEU A 90 31.53 19.48 0.72
C LEU A 90 31.58 20.50 -0.39
N VAL A 91 30.66 21.46 -0.40
CA VAL A 91 30.66 22.54 -1.40
C VAL A 91 31.95 23.35 -1.28
N VAL A 92 32.45 23.53 -0.05
CA VAL A 92 33.74 24.18 0.22
C VAL A 92 34.92 23.32 -0.24
N ARG A 93 34.93 22.00 0.03
CA ARG A 93 36.04 21.09 -0.33
C ARG A 93 36.04 20.60 -1.78
N LEU A 94 34.89 20.57 -2.47
CA LEU A 94 34.77 20.32 -3.91
C LEU A 94 35.37 21.48 -4.72
N LYS A 95 35.29 22.70 -4.20
CA LYS A 95 36.01 23.84 -4.77
C LYS A 95 37.54 23.73 -4.62
N ASP A 96 38.02 22.97 -3.63
CA ASP A 96 39.43 22.93 -3.23
C ASP A 96 40.19 21.60 -3.49
N SER A 97 39.55 20.48 -3.87
CA SER A 97 40.25 19.17 -3.92
C SER A 97 39.91 18.26 -5.10
N LYS A 98 40.93 17.52 -5.58
CA LYS A 98 40.85 16.59 -6.73
C LYS A 98 40.45 15.14 -6.40
N ASN A 99 40.38 14.70 -5.14
CA ASN A 99 40.21 13.27 -4.80
C ASN A 99 39.31 12.92 -3.58
N LEU A 100 38.79 13.88 -2.81
CA LEU A 100 37.84 13.59 -1.71
C LEU A 100 36.37 13.42 -2.20
N THR A 101 36.17 13.64 -3.49
CA THR A 101 34.89 13.77 -4.21
C THR A 101 34.02 12.52 -4.14
N VAL A 102 34.61 11.32 -4.17
CA VAL A 102 33.87 10.05 -4.36
C VAL A 102 33.05 9.66 -3.13
N PHE A 103 33.66 9.57 -1.95
CA PHE A 103 32.98 9.21 -0.69
C PHE A 103 31.79 10.15 -0.38
N THR A 104 31.97 11.41 -0.70
CA THR A 104 30.97 12.45 -0.51
C THR A 104 29.84 12.41 -1.53
N LEU A 105 30.14 12.04 -2.78
CA LEU A 105 29.14 11.82 -3.81
C LEU A 105 28.30 10.58 -3.51
N GLU A 106 28.89 9.52 -2.97
CA GLU A 106 28.16 8.31 -2.53
C GLU A 106 27.16 8.62 -1.42
N SER A 107 27.56 9.44 -0.44
CA SER A 107 26.67 9.86 0.65
C SER A 107 25.49 10.73 0.15
N ILE A 108 25.73 11.61 -0.82
CA ILE A 108 24.69 12.44 -1.45
C ILE A 108 23.77 11.57 -2.32
N LYS A 109 24.34 10.67 -3.12
CA LYS A 109 23.60 9.73 -3.95
C LYS A 109 22.61 8.93 -3.10
N LEU A 110 23.08 8.36 -1.99
CA LEU A 110 22.23 7.63 -1.06
C LEU A 110 21.06 8.47 -0.52
N ALA A 111 21.33 9.74 -0.17
CA ALA A 111 20.28 10.64 0.34
C ALA A 111 19.25 11.04 -0.73
N LEU A 112 19.69 11.20 -1.99
CA LEU A 112 18.82 11.50 -3.13
C LEU A 112 17.98 10.29 -3.53
N GLU A 113 18.60 9.11 -3.67
CA GLU A 113 17.92 7.83 -3.93
C GLU A 113 16.86 7.58 -2.86
N TYR A 114 17.17 7.84 -1.60
CA TYR A 114 16.20 7.74 -0.51
C TYR A 114 15.03 8.71 -0.67
N ARG A 115 15.28 9.99 -0.96
CA ARG A 115 14.21 10.98 -1.12
C ARG A 115 13.28 10.60 -2.28
N GLU A 116 13.85 10.11 -3.37
CA GLU A 116 13.12 9.62 -4.53
C GLU A 116 12.28 8.38 -4.18
N LEU A 117 12.86 7.37 -3.53
CA LEU A 117 12.15 6.20 -3.05
C LEU A 117 11.01 6.56 -2.10
N HIS A 118 11.23 7.49 -1.19
CA HIS A 118 10.23 7.91 -0.21
C HIS A 118 9.06 8.68 -0.86
N SER A 119 9.36 9.58 -1.80
CA SER A 119 8.35 10.29 -2.56
C SER A 119 7.55 9.33 -3.45
N SER A 120 8.24 8.42 -4.12
CA SER A 120 7.61 7.38 -4.94
C SER A 120 6.69 6.49 -4.09
N ARG A 121 7.16 6.04 -2.92
CA ARG A 121 6.36 5.23 -2.00
C ARG A 121 5.13 5.96 -1.48
N SER A 122 5.28 7.21 -1.04
CA SER A 122 4.15 8.02 -0.56
C SER A 122 3.10 8.23 -1.66
N ASN A 123 3.53 8.54 -2.88
CA ASN A 123 2.61 8.68 -4.01
C ASN A 123 1.89 7.36 -4.31
N LYS A 124 2.62 6.24 -4.28
CA LYS A 124 2.06 4.91 -4.51
C LYS A 124 0.99 4.51 -3.48
N ILE A 125 1.16 4.92 -2.22
CA ILE A 125 0.19 4.70 -1.15
C ILE A 125 -1.02 5.64 -1.31
N ALA A 126 -0.80 6.89 -1.72
CA ALA A 126 -1.88 7.85 -1.98
C ALA A 126 -2.76 7.42 -3.17
N GLU A 127 -2.15 6.85 -4.20
CA GLU A 127 -2.79 6.37 -5.42
C GLU A 127 -3.05 4.86 -5.40
N MET A 128 -3.19 4.27 -4.20
CA MET A 128 -3.40 2.83 -4.07
C MET A 128 -4.68 2.39 -4.79
N PHE A 129 -4.59 1.27 -5.48
CA PHE A 129 -5.70 0.70 -6.23
C PHE A 129 -6.49 -0.24 -5.32
N TRP A 130 -7.71 0.14 -4.96
CA TRP A 130 -8.54 -0.62 -4.03
C TRP A 130 -9.50 -1.54 -4.77
N VAL A 131 -9.50 -2.80 -4.39
CA VAL A 131 -10.37 -3.84 -4.95
C VAL A 131 -11.11 -4.51 -3.82
N GLU A 132 -12.43 -4.56 -3.90
CA GLU A 132 -13.20 -5.48 -3.08
C GLU A 132 -13.42 -6.80 -3.81
N HIS A 133 -13.39 -7.89 -3.05
CA HIS A 133 -13.64 -9.23 -3.56
C HIS A 133 -14.69 -9.95 -2.72
N TYR A 134 -15.60 -10.62 -3.42
CA TYR A 134 -16.66 -11.44 -2.86
C TYR A 134 -16.65 -12.80 -3.55
N ASP A 135 -16.45 -13.84 -2.77
CA ASP A 135 -16.62 -15.20 -3.27
C ASP A 135 -18.07 -15.44 -3.70
N ALA A 136 -18.26 -16.29 -4.70
CA ALA A 136 -19.57 -16.66 -5.24
C ALA A 136 -20.56 -17.14 -4.16
N SER A 137 -20.08 -17.69 -3.05
CA SER A 137 -20.90 -18.16 -1.92
C SER A 137 -21.47 -17.04 -1.03
N ILE A 138 -21.00 -15.80 -1.16
CA ILE A 138 -21.34 -14.68 -0.26
C ILE A 138 -21.79 -13.43 -1.03
N GLY A 139 -21.44 -13.32 -2.33
CA GLY A 139 -21.42 -12.05 -3.05
C GLY A 139 -22.74 -11.31 -3.22
N LEU A 140 -22.61 -9.99 -3.41
CA LEU A 140 -23.69 -9.04 -3.69
C LEU A 140 -24.52 -9.41 -4.94
N SER A 141 -23.89 -10.03 -5.93
CA SER A 141 -24.53 -10.50 -7.17
C SER A 141 -23.65 -11.57 -7.86
N PRO A 142 -24.22 -12.65 -8.41
CA PRO A 142 -23.47 -13.71 -9.08
C PRO A 142 -22.73 -13.28 -10.36
N LYS A 143 -22.88 -12.02 -10.79
CA LYS A 143 -22.22 -11.47 -11.98
C LYS A 143 -21.07 -10.51 -11.65
N CYS A 144 -20.77 -10.28 -10.37
CA CYS A 144 -19.81 -9.27 -9.95
C CYS A 144 -19.12 -9.67 -8.64
N GLU A 145 -18.08 -10.48 -8.78
CA GLU A 145 -17.24 -10.95 -7.66
C GLU A 145 -16.16 -9.94 -7.26
N TYR A 146 -15.78 -9.04 -8.17
CA TYR A 146 -14.77 -8.01 -7.93
C TYR A 146 -15.36 -6.64 -8.19
N LEU A 147 -15.10 -5.72 -7.26
CA LEU A 147 -15.41 -4.30 -7.41
C LEU A 147 -14.11 -3.51 -7.36
N GLU A 148 -13.86 -2.71 -8.38
CA GLU A 148 -12.89 -1.62 -8.29
C GLU A 148 -13.54 -0.48 -7.50
N ILE A 149 -12.81 0.09 -6.54
CA ILE A 149 -13.28 1.24 -5.79
C ILE A 149 -12.37 2.43 -6.02
N SER A 150 -13.00 3.53 -6.42
CA SER A 150 -12.40 4.85 -6.42
C SER A 150 -12.98 5.66 -5.27
N PHE A 151 -12.14 6.48 -4.64
CA PHE A 151 -12.55 7.33 -3.53
C PHE A 151 -12.48 8.79 -3.97
N ASP A 152 -13.56 9.54 -3.71
CA ASP A 152 -13.58 10.97 -3.98
C ASP A 152 -12.55 11.70 -3.11
N PRO A 153 -11.70 12.57 -3.70
CA PRO A 153 -10.70 13.31 -2.94
C PRO A 153 -11.34 14.17 -1.84
N GLY A 154 -10.89 13.97 -0.60
CA GLY A 154 -11.28 14.78 0.56
C GLY A 154 -12.53 14.28 1.30
N THR A 155 -13.50 13.66 0.64
CA THR A 155 -14.68 13.07 1.29
C THR A 155 -14.54 11.58 1.54
N TRP A 156 -13.63 10.90 0.83
CA TRP A 156 -13.49 9.45 0.84
C TRP A 156 -14.77 8.71 0.41
N THR A 157 -15.67 9.38 -0.32
CA THR A 157 -16.89 8.74 -0.80
C THR A 157 -16.51 7.65 -1.82
N PRO A 158 -16.91 6.39 -1.60
CA PRO A 158 -16.59 5.28 -2.49
C PRO A 158 -17.51 5.26 -3.71
N ASN A 159 -16.92 5.00 -4.87
CA ASN A 159 -17.62 4.68 -6.11
C ASN A 159 -17.22 3.26 -6.52
N TRP A 160 -18.20 2.36 -6.62
CA TRP A 160 -17.99 0.95 -6.95
C TRP A 160 -18.24 0.68 -8.43
N GLU A 161 -17.30 0.02 -9.08
CA GLU A 161 -17.44 -0.46 -10.45
C GLU A 161 -17.16 -1.97 -10.53
N CYS A 162 -18.11 -2.71 -11.10
CA CYS A 162 -17.94 -4.14 -11.33
C CYS A 162 -16.81 -4.43 -12.31
N THR A 163 -15.93 -5.35 -11.92
CA THR A 163 -14.74 -5.69 -12.71
C THR A 163 -14.49 -7.19 -12.72
N THR A 164 -13.45 -7.62 -13.43
CA THR A 164 -13.03 -9.02 -13.54
C THR A 164 -11.52 -9.13 -13.29
N PRO A 165 -11.02 -10.30 -12.85
CA PRO A 165 -9.58 -10.52 -12.71
C PRO A 165 -8.78 -10.23 -13.98
N THR A 166 -9.35 -10.49 -15.16
CA THR A 166 -8.73 -10.15 -16.45
C THR A 166 -8.61 -8.64 -16.65
N ALA A 167 -9.66 -7.87 -16.34
CA ALA A 167 -9.63 -6.41 -16.45
C ALA A 167 -8.63 -5.81 -15.45
N LEU A 168 -8.63 -6.30 -14.20
CA LEU A 168 -7.67 -5.92 -13.16
C LEU A 168 -6.23 -6.23 -13.58
N SER A 169 -5.98 -7.42 -14.13
CA SER A 169 -4.67 -7.82 -14.65
C SER A 169 -4.20 -6.89 -15.76
N ASN A 170 -5.06 -6.58 -16.73
CA ASN A 170 -4.75 -5.67 -17.83
C ASN A 170 -4.44 -4.25 -17.34
N LYS A 171 -5.18 -3.76 -16.33
CA LYS A 171 -5.05 -2.40 -15.81
C LYS A 171 -3.83 -2.22 -14.91
N THR A 172 -3.47 -3.24 -14.12
CA THR A 172 -2.43 -3.15 -13.09
C THR A 172 -1.11 -3.83 -13.48
N GLY A 173 -1.13 -4.69 -14.49
CA GLY A 173 0.01 -5.49 -14.91
C GLY A 173 0.34 -6.68 -14.00
N TYR A 174 -0.46 -6.97 -12.97
CA TYR A 174 -0.31 -8.18 -12.18
C TYR A 174 -0.94 -9.39 -12.88
N PRO A 175 -0.39 -10.60 -12.73
CA PRO A 175 -0.99 -11.79 -13.31
C PRO A 175 -2.32 -12.12 -12.62
N ILE A 176 -3.27 -12.69 -13.39
CA ILE A 176 -4.63 -13.05 -12.92
C ILE A 176 -4.59 -13.87 -11.62
N ALA A 177 -3.60 -14.76 -11.46
CA ALA A 177 -3.45 -15.61 -10.28
C ALA A 177 -3.32 -14.82 -8.96
N GLU A 178 -2.77 -13.60 -8.99
CA GLU A 178 -2.59 -12.79 -7.76
C GLU A 178 -3.92 -12.24 -7.23
N PHE A 179 -4.89 -12.06 -8.12
CA PHE A 179 -6.26 -11.64 -7.77
C PHE A 179 -7.10 -12.78 -7.22
N GLN A 180 -6.73 -14.04 -7.48
CA GLN A 180 -7.48 -15.19 -7.02
C GLN A 180 -7.23 -15.43 -5.52
N ILE A 181 -8.31 -15.29 -4.74
CA ILE A 181 -8.27 -15.55 -3.30
C ILE A 181 -8.67 -17.00 -3.04
N PRO A 182 -7.82 -17.82 -2.38
CA PRO A 182 -8.15 -19.21 -2.12
C PRO A 182 -9.40 -19.35 -1.26
N ALA A 183 -10.28 -20.31 -1.60
CA ALA A 183 -11.48 -20.60 -0.82
C ALA A 183 -11.17 -20.93 0.66
N ALA A 184 -9.98 -21.49 0.94
CA ALA A 184 -9.52 -21.75 2.31
C ALA A 184 -9.34 -20.47 3.13
N VAL A 185 -8.99 -19.34 2.49
CA VAL A 185 -8.87 -18.02 3.14
C VAL A 185 -10.26 -17.45 3.41
N ILE A 186 -11.15 -17.53 2.44
CA ILE A 186 -12.52 -17.01 2.55
C ILE A 186 -13.33 -17.74 3.63
N ASN A 187 -13.13 -19.05 3.77
CA ASN A 187 -13.88 -19.91 4.68
C ASN A 187 -13.25 -20.07 6.07
N GLN A 188 -12.28 -19.23 6.42
CA GLN A 188 -11.65 -19.26 7.74
C GLN A 188 -12.71 -19.12 8.86
N PRO A 189 -12.57 -19.88 9.96
CA PRO A 189 -13.54 -19.91 11.06
C PRO A 189 -13.62 -18.58 11.79
#